data_AF-A0A345ZAL1-F1
#
_entry.id   AF-A0A345ZAL1-F1
#
_cell.length_a   1.000
_cell.length_b   1.000
_cell.length_c   1.000
_cell.angle_alpha   90.00
_cell.angle_beta   90.00
_cell.angle_gamma   90.00
#
_symmetry.space_group_name_H-M   'P 1'
#
loop_
_entity.id
_entity.type
_entity.pdbx_description
1 polymer ?
#
loop_
_entity_poly.entity_id
_entity_poly.type
_entity_poly.pdbx_seq_one_letter_code
_entity_poly.pdbx_strand_id
1 'polypeptide(L)'
;MKLLSSGSYNIAWFKLADFVSRGEKERALMMYKLLMHSIQDEAFAHQLEADILISFHDYKAIDRYMLAAHMYKQRGDYYKAIAVCEQSTTIKEDISQLTMLLDLYTLIADQTKILYTFYRYALLAIATNHFELVVDRLALYQQTHHDLFMAELYGYTFFALLFHDQYNQAIEQYLFKALQLYIQHEKHCQLSKFMAKLKVSHEILYAKAQNFLLEA
;
A
#
# COMPACT_ATOMS: atom_id res chain seq x y z
N MET A 1 27.46 33.34 -19.20
CA MET A 1 26.72 32.58 -18.17
C MET A 1 26.72 33.39 -16.88
N LYS A 2 25.63 34.07 -16.53
CA LYS A 2 25.51 34.76 -15.24
C LYS A 2 25.15 33.73 -14.19
N LEU A 3 26.06 33.52 -13.23
CA LEU A 3 25.79 32.90 -11.94
C LEU A 3 24.73 33.76 -11.24
N LEU A 4 23.46 33.37 -11.35
CA LEU A 4 22.40 33.93 -10.51
C LEU A 4 22.65 33.43 -9.08
N SER A 5 22.81 34.39 -8.19
CA SER A 5 23.18 34.27 -6.78
C SER A 5 22.41 33.17 -6.05
N SER A 6 23.14 32.18 -5.52
CA SER A 6 22.63 31.15 -4.60
C SER A 6 21.89 31.71 -3.37
N GLY A 7 22.08 32.99 -3.04
CA GLY A 7 21.39 33.67 -1.92
C GLY A 7 19.90 33.97 -2.15
N SER A 8 19.43 34.21 -3.38
CA SER A 8 18.02 34.59 -3.62
C SER A 8 17.06 33.41 -3.53
N TYR A 9 17.50 32.22 -3.94
CA TYR A 9 16.73 30.99 -3.82
C TYR A 9 16.49 30.65 -2.34
N ASN A 10 17.50 30.79 -1.49
CA ASN A 10 17.36 30.58 -0.05
C ASN A 10 16.29 31.50 0.56
N ILE A 11 16.26 32.79 0.20
CA ILE A 11 15.25 33.73 0.72
C ILE A 11 13.83 33.33 0.28
N ALA A 12 13.66 32.90 -0.97
CA ALA A 12 12.34 32.46 -1.47
C ALA A 12 11.85 31.18 -0.77
N TRP A 13 12.76 30.23 -0.48
CA TRP A 13 12.45 29.05 0.34
C TRP A 13 12.06 29.42 1.78
N PHE A 14 12.79 30.36 2.41
CA PHE A 14 12.40 30.87 3.74
C PHE A 14 11.04 31.56 3.72
N LYS A 15 10.72 32.32 2.66
CA LYS A 15 9.41 32.97 2.51
C LYS A 15 8.27 31.97 2.29
N LEU A 16 8.51 30.90 1.54
CA LEU A 16 7.57 29.81 1.41
C LEU A 16 7.27 29.19 2.79
N ALA A 17 8.30 28.87 3.57
CA ALA A 17 8.14 28.33 4.92
C ALA A 17 7.39 29.31 5.86
N ASP A 18 7.68 30.61 5.77
CA ASP A 18 6.96 31.66 6.52
C ASP A 18 5.47 31.67 6.17
N PHE A 19 5.10 31.62 4.88
CA PHE A 19 3.69 31.53 4.46
C PHE A 19 3.00 30.25 4.94
N VAL A 20 3.68 29.11 4.90
CA VAL A 20 3.15 27.84 5.45
C VAL A 20 2.90 27.96 6.95
N SER A 21 3.87 28.48 7.70
CA SER A 21 3.75 28.64 9.16
C SER A 21 2.62 29.58 9.59
N ARG A 22 2.25 30.54 8.74
CA ARG A 22 1.16 31.51 8.98
C ARG A 22 -0.22 31.04 8.51
N GLY A 23 -0.33 29.87 7.89
CA GLY A 23 -1.61 29.44 7.31
C GLY A 23 -1.97 30.11 5.98
N GLU A 24 -1.04 30.82 5.33
CA GLU A 24 -1.30 31.62 4.12
C GLU A 24 -1.21 30.76 2.82
N LYS A 25 -2.15 29.82 2.66
CA LYS A 25 -2.14 28.81 1.57
C LYS A 25 -1.91 29.38 0.16
N GLU A 26 -2.71 30.36 -0.27
CA GLU A 26 -2.62 30.90 -1.63
C GLU A 26 -1.26 31.57 -1.90
N ARG A 27 -0.71 32.25 -0.89
CA ARG A 27 0.62 32.87 -1.00
C ARG A 27 1.74 31.83 -1.01
N ALA A 28 1.61 30.76 -0.21
CA ALA A 28 2.53 29.63 -0.26
C ALA A 28 2.52 28.96 -1.64
N LEU A 29 1.34 28.64 -2.19
CA LEU A 29 1.22 28.02 -3.52
C LEU A 29 1.71 28.93 -4.64
N MET A 30 1.48 30.25 -4.55
CA MET A 30 2.03 31.21 -5.51
C MET A 30 3.56 31.26 -5.44
N MET A 31 4.14 31.29 -4.24
CA MET A 31 5.60 31.27 -4.05
C MET A 31 6.22 29.96 -4.58
N TYR A 32 5.57 28.82 -4.29
CA TYR A 32 5.97 27.51 -4.83
C TYR A 32 5.99 27.51 -6.36
N LYS A 33 4.95 28.04 -7.02
CA LYS A 33 4.92 28.13 -8.51
C LYS A 33 6.10 28.92 -9.09
N LEU A 34 6.55 29.98 -8.40
CA LEU A 34 7.71 30.76 -8.83
C LEU A 34 9.02 29.98 -8.63
N LEU A 35 9.15 29.29 -7.49
CA LEU A 35 10.30 28.45 -7.15
C LEU A 35 10.41 27.24 -8.08
N MET A 36 9.29 26.71 -8.54
CA MET A 36 9.20 25.51 -9.35
C MET A 36 10.02 25.56 -10.63
N HIS A 37 10.15 26.73 -11.23
CA HIS A 37 11.01 26.92 -12.42
C HIS A 37 12.49 26.66 -12.17
N SER A 38 12.92 26.60 -10.90
CA SER A 38 14.29 26.27 -10.50
C SER A 38 14.50 24.80 -10.15
N ILE A 39 13.42 24.02 -10.04
CA ILE A 39 13.48 22.59 -9.73
C ILE A 39 13.51 21.81 -11.04
N GLN A 40 14.61 21.10 -11.28
CA GLN A 40 14.75 20.25 -12.48
C GLN A 40 14.02 18.91 -12.32
N ASP A 41 13.89 18.42 -11.09
CA ASP A 41 13.22 17.16 -10.78
C ASP A 41 11.70 17.38 -10.64
N GLU A 42 10.96 17.08 -11.71
CA GLU A 42 9.50 17.15 -11.75
C GLU A 42 8.78 16.23 -10.73
N ALA A 43 9.40 15.10 -10.35
CA ALA A 43 8.81 14.21 -9.34
C ALA A 43 8.91 14.85 -7.96
N PHE A 44 10.09 15.40 -7.64
CA PHE A 44 10.33 16.13 -6.40
C PHE A 44 9.44 17.38 -6.27
N ALA A 45 9.23 18.08 -7.38
CA ALA A 45 8.28 19.16 -7.48
C ALA A 45 6.87 18.75 -7.02
N HIS A 46 6.30 17.71 -7.61
CA HIS A 46 4.97 17.23 -7.22
C HIS A 46 4.91 16.75 -5.77
N GLN A 47 5.97 16.12 -5.28
CA GLN A 47 6.08 15.75 -3.87
C GLN A 47 6.01 16.99 -2.97
N LEU A 48 6.78 18.04 -3.29
CA LEU A 48 6.78 19.28 -2.53
C LEU A 48 5.42 20.02 -2.60
N GLU A 49 4.76 20.01 -3.75
CA GLU A 49 3.39 20.54 -3.87
C GLU A 49 2.44 19.80 -2.91
N ALA A 50 2.57 18.47 -2.83
CA ALA A 50 1.79 17.66 -1.92
C ALA A 50 2.10 17.96 -0.44
N ASP A 51 3.38 18.12 -0.09
CA ASP A 51 3.83 18.51 1.26
C ASP A 51 3.23 19.86 1.68
N ILE A 52 3.19 20.83 0.75
CA ILE A 52 2.56 22.13 0.98
C ILE A 52 1.06 21.96 1.16
N LEU A 53 0.38 21.24 0.26
CA LEU A 53 -1.08 21.04 0.34
C LEU A 53 -1.49 20.36 1.65
N ILE A 54 -0.77 19.34 2.10
CA ILE A 54 -1.11 18.62 3.34
C ILE A 54 -0.89 19.49 4.58
N SER A 55 0.08 20.42 4.55
CA SER A 55 0.28 21.39 5.64
C SER A 55 -0.94 22.29 5.88
N PHE A 56 -1.82 22.42 4.89
CA PHE A 56 -3.08 23.14 4.96
C PHE A 56 -4.31 22.20 4.97
N HIS A 57 -4.12 20.92 5.27
CA HIS A 57 -5.17 19.90 5.26
C HIS A 57 -5.94 19.77 3.93
N ASP A 58 -5.29 20.09 2.80
CA ASP A 58 -5.88 19.91 1.47
C ASP A 58 -5.59 18.50 0.94
N TYR A 59 -6.63 17.68 0.85
CA TYR A 59 -6.54 16.29 0.38
C TYR A 59 -6.17 16.14 -1.10
N LYS A 60 -6.16 17.22 -1.89
CA LYS A 60 -5.53 17.22 -3.23
C LYS A 60 -4.04 16.86 -3.18
N ALA A 61 -3.42 16.93 -2.00
CA ALA A 61 -2.09 16.39 -1.75
C ALA A 61 -1.95 14.92 -2.20
N ILE A 62 -3.00 14.11 -2.05
CA ILE A 62 -2.97 12.68 -2.43
C ILE A 62 -2.68 12.54 -3.92
N ASP A 63 -3.40 13.27 -4.78
CA ASP A 63 -3.20 13.22 -6.23
C ASP A 63 -1.77 13.63 -6.60
N ARG A 64 -1.22 14.64 -5.91
CA ARG A 64 0.15 15.12 -6.13
C ARG A 64 1.21 14.11 -5.68
N TYR A 65 1.03 13.47 -4.53
CA TYR A 65 1.91 12.37 -4.11
C TYR A 65 1.85 11.21 -5.09
N MET A 66 0.66 10.84 -5.57
CA MET A 66 0.52 9.73 -6.53
C MET A 66 1.20 10.04 -7.86
N LEU A 67 1.09 11.27 -8.37
CA LEU A 67 1.86 11.71 -9.55
C LEU A 67 3.37 11.63 -9.32
N ALA A 68 3.87 12.12 -8.19
CA ALA A 68 5.28 12.03 -7.83
C ALA A 68 5.76 10.56 -7.75
N ALA A 69 4.98 9.69 -7.11
CA ALA A 69 5.29 8.27 -7.00
C ALA A 69 5.36 7.58 -8.38
N HIS A 70 4.44 7.91 -9.29
CA HIS A 70 4.47 7.40 -10.67
C HIS A 70 5.73 7.84 -11.41
N MET A 71 6.12 9.11 -11.28
CA MET A 71 7.34 9.63 -11.91
C MET A 71 8.61 8.99 -11.34
N TYR A 72 8.70 8.82 -10.02
CA TYR A 72 9.81 8.10 -9.40
C TYR A 72 9.86 6.64 -9.87
N LYS A 73 8.73 5.95 -9.95
CA LYS A 73 8.63 4.57 -10.47
C LYS A 73 9.14 4.48 -11.91
N GLN A 74 8.73 5.40 -12.79
CA GLN A 74 9.16 5.43 -14.20
C GLN A 74 10.67 5.64 -14.36
N ARG A 75 11.30 6.36 -13.43
CA ARG A 75 12.75 6.61 -13.43
C ARG A 75 13.56 5.50 -12.74
N GLY A 76 12.90 4.51 -12.14
CA GLY A 76 13.56 3.45 -11.36
C GLY A 76 13.90 3.83 -9.92
N ASP A 77 13.48 5.00 -9.45
CA ASP A 77 13.70 5.47 -8.07
C ASP A 77 12.66 4.83 -7.11
N TYR A 78 12.64 3.50 -7.01
CA TYR A 78 11.59 2.76 -6.30
C TYR A 78 11.46 3.14 -4.83
N TYR A 79 12.57 3.37 -4.12
CA TYR A 79 12.52 3.78 -2.70
C TYR A 79 11.85 5.13 -2.49
N LYS A 80 12.06 6.10 -3.40
CA LYS A 80 11.37 7.40 -3.33
C LYS A 80 9.89 7.25 -3.66
N ALA A 81 9.57 6.42 -4.67
CA ALA A 81 8.19 6.11 -5.03
C ALA A 81 7.44 5.47 -3.84
N ILE A 82 8.07 4.53 -3.14
CA ILE A 82 7.52 3.88 -1.94
C ILE A 82 7.30 4.91 -0.85
N ALA A 83 8.32 5.71 -0.50
CA ALA A 83 8.22 6.68 0.59
C ALA A 83 7.07 7.68 0.36
N VAL A 84 6.95 8.19 -0.86
CA VAL A 84 5.87 9.13 -1.22
C VAL A 84 4.51 8.44 -1.23
N CYS A 85 4.42 7.22 -1.75
CA CYS A 85 3.16 6.49 -1.76
C CYS A 85 2.72 6.09 -0.34
N GLU A 86 3.62 5.64 0.53
CA GLU A 86 3.33 5.38 1.95
C GLU A 86 2.80 6.64 2.64
N GLN A 87 3.41 7.80 2.40
CA GLN A 87 2.92 9.09 2.93
C GLN A 87 1.50 9.42 2.45
N SER A 88 1.16 9.09 1.21
CA SER A 88 -0.21 9.29 0.71
C SER A 88 -1.23 8.42 1.46
N THR A 89 -0.85 7.18 1.82
CA THR A 89 -1.72 6.26 2.56
C THR A 89 -1.98 6.70 4.00
N THR A 90 -1.07 7.48 4.62
CA THR A 90 -1.30 8.00 5.98
C THR A 90 -2.38 9.07 6.03
N ILE A 91 -2.68 9.71 4.89
CA ILE A 91 -3.72 10.74 4.77
C ILE A 91 -5.08 10.07 4.61
N LYS A 92 -5.19 9.23 3.58
CA LYS A 92 -6.36 8.40 3.31
C LYS A 92 -5.88 7.22 2.48
N GLU A 93 -6.26 6.04 2.91
CA GLU A 93 -5.96 4.80 2.22
C GLU A 93 -6.97 4.54 1.10
N ASP A 94 -6.46 4.20 -0.08
CA ASP A 94 -7.23 3.83 -1.26
C ASP A 94 -6.62 2.64 -2.00
N ILE A 95 -7.45 1.90 -2.75
CA ILE A 95 -7.05 0.71 -3.52
C ILE A 95 -5.95 1.06 -4.52
N SER A 96 -6.02 2.23 -5.17
CA SER A 96 -5.03 2.67 -6.16
C SER A 96 -3.62 2.83 -5.56
N GLN A 97 -3.54 3.39 -4.34
CA GLN A 97 -2.28 3.56 -3.62
C GLN A 97 -1.70 2.21 -3.19
N LEU A 98 -2.53 1.34 -2.61
CA LEU A 98 -2.12 0.00 -2.19
C LEU A 98 -1.67 -0.85 -3.39
N THR A 99 -2.34 -0.69 -4.54
CA THR A 99 -1.93 -1.31 -5.80
C THR A 99 -0.53 -0.85 -6.22
N MET A 100 -0.26 0.46 -6.19
CA MET A 100 1.07 0.99 -6.49
C MET A 100 2.13 0.48 -5.51
N LEU A 101 1.83 0.43 -4.20
CA LEU A 101 2.75 -0.13 -3.20
C LEU A 101 3.04 -1.61 -3.44
N LEU A 102 2.03 -2.42 -3.75
CA LEU A 102 2.21 -3.84 -4.07
C LEU A 102 3.13 -4.02 -5.28
N ASP A 103 2.93 -3.24 -6.35
CA ASP A 103 3.81 -3.26 -7.52
C ASP A 103 5.25 -2.87 -7.14
N LEU A 104 5.43 -1.81 -6.36
CA LEU A 104 6.76 -1.32 -5.94
C LEU A 104 7.48 -2.33 -5.03
N TYR A 105 6.77 -2.92 -4.07
CA TYR A 105 7.33 -3.94 -3.20
C TYR A 105 7.67 -5.24 -3.93
N THR A 106 6.91 -5.58 -4.97
CA THR A 106 7.25 -6.68 -5.87
C THR A 106 8.54 -6.40 -6.63
N LEU A 107 8.73 -5.17 -7.13
CA LEU A 107 9.96 -4.77 -7.84
C LEU A 107 11.21 -4.84 -6.97
N ILE A 108 11.11 -4.52 -5.68
CA ILE A 108 12.24 -4.61 -4.74
C ILE A 108 12.31 -5.95 -4.00
N ALA A 109 11.44 -6.91 -4.34
CA ALA A 109 11.34 -8.24 -3.75
C ALA A 109 11.17 -8.28 -2.21
N ASP A 110 10.52 -7.26 -1.62
CA ASP A 110 10.26 -7.20 -0.17
C ASP A 110 8.99 -7.98 0.20
N GLN A 111 9.15 -9.27 0.46
CA GLN A 111 8.02 -10.17 0.78
C GLN A 111 7.26 -9.76 2.04
N THR A 112 7.94 -9.25 3.07
CA THR A 112 7.27 -8.84 4.32
C THR A 112 6.35 -7.66 4.07
N LYS A 113 6.82 -6.67 3.31
CA LYS A 113 6.00 -5.52 2.92
C LYS A 113 4.88 -5.90 1.95
N ILE A 114 5.08 -6.87 1.05
CA ILE A 114 4.00 -7.38 0.20
C ILE A 114 2.89 -8.00 1.06
N LEU A 115 3.22 -8.89 2.00
CA LEU A 115 2.23 -9.55 2.87
C LEU A 115 1.41 -8.52 3.66
N TYR A 116 2.10 -7.56 4.29
CA TYR A 116 1.45 -6.51 5.08
C TYR A 116 0.53 -5.62 4.22
N THR A 117 1.01 -5.19 3.05
CA THR A 117 0.25 -4.34 2.13
C THR A 117 -0.91 -5.10 1.50
N PHE A 118 -0.72 -6.38 1.19
CA PHE A 118 -1.76 -7.23 0.61
C PHE A 118 -2.90 -7.46 1.59
N TYR A 119 -2.60 -7.68 2.88
CA TYR A 119 -3.64 -7.80 3.90
C TYR A 119 -4.55 -6.56 3.92
N ARG A 120 -3.96 -5.36 3.94
CA ARG A 120 -4.67 -4.08 3.86
C ARG A 120 -5.49 -3.96 2.58
N TYR A 121 -4.88 -4.31 1.44
CA TYR A 121 -5.51 -4.29 0.13
C TYR A 121 -6.72 -5.22 0.05
N ALA A 122 -6.60 -6.46 0.53
CA ALA A 122 -7.68 -7.43 0.51
C ALA A 122 -8.87 -6.98 1.37
N LEU A 123 -8.61 -6.44 2.56
CA LEU A 123 -9.65 -5.88 3.42
C LEU A 123 -10.40 -4.74 2.71
N LEU A 124 -9.68 -3.77 2.16
CA LEU A 124 -10.28 -2.60 1.52
C LEU A 124 -11.03 -2.97 0.23
N ALA A 125 -10.44 -3.83 -0.60
CA ALA A 125 -11.04 -4.27 -1.85
C ALA A 125 -12.34 -5.06 -1.61
N ILE A 126 -12.35 -6.00 -0.67
CA ILE A 126 -13.56 -6.76 -0.34
C ILE A 126 -14.62 -5.87 0.32
N ALA A 127 -14.23 -5.00 1.26
CA ALA A 127 -15.16 -4.07 1.91
C ALA A 127 -15.82 -3.07 0.92
N THR A 128 -15.21 -2.86 -0.25
CA THR A 128 -15.73 -1.99 -1.31
C THR A 128 -16.31 -2.77 -2.50
N ASN A 129 -16.52 -4.08 -2.37
CA ASN A 129 -17.05 -4.99 -3.40
C ASN A 129 -16.19 -5.15 -4.66
N HIS A 130 -14.88 -4.98 -4.55
CA HIS A 130 -13.91 -5.21 -5.62
C HIS A 130 -13.11 -6.50 -5.40
N PHE A 131 -13.81 -7.60 -5.14
CA PHE A 131 -13.18 -8.89 -4.82
C PHE A 131 -12.34 -9.44 -5.98
N GLU A 132 -12.75 -9.19 -7.22
CA GLU A 132 -12.02 -9.56 -8.44
C GLU A 132 -10.59 -9.02 -8.45
N LEU A 133 -10.36 -7.82 -7.92
CA LEU A 133 -9.02 -7.22 -7.84
C LEU A 133 -8.08 -8.00 -6.90
N VAL A 134 -8.64 -8.69 -5.89
CA VAL A 134 -7.88 -9.57 -5.00
C VAL A 134 -7.53 -10.86 -5.73
N VAL A 135 -8.48 -11.43 -6.48
CA VAL A 135 -8.27 -12.66 -7.27
C VAL A 135 -7.19 -12.46 -8.32
N ASP A 136 -7.24 -11.36 -9.08
CA ASP A 136 -6.25 -11.04 -10.10
C ASP A 136 -4.84 -10.92 -9.51
N ARG A 137 -4.74 -10.30 -8.33
CA ARG A 137 -3.46 -10.14 -7.65
C ARG A 137 -2.91 -11.45 -7.10
N LEU A 138 -3.77 -12.33 -6.58
CA LEU A 138 -3.37 -13.68 -6.18
C LEU A 138 -2.87 -14.51 -7.36
N ALA A 139 -3.52 -14.40 -8.52
CA ALA A 139 -3.11 -15.11 -9.72
C ALA A 139 -1.72 -14.67 -10.20
N LEU A 140 -1.39 -13.38 -10.09
CA LEU A 140 -0.05 -12.85 -10.36
C LEU A 140 0.99 -13.51 -9.43
N TYR A 141 0.73 -13.54 -8.13
CA TYR A 141 1.70 -14.04 -7.15
C TYR A 141 1.87 -15.56 -7.16
N GLN A 142 0.85 -16.30 -7.57
CA GLN A 142 0.90 -17.76 -7.67
C GLN A 142 1.99 -18.23 -8.65
N GLN A 143 2.34 -17.41 -9.64
CA GLN A 143 3.37 -17.75 -10.63
C GLN A 143 4.79 -17.44 -10.17
N THR A 144 4.95 -16.56 -9.17
CA THR A 144 6.24 -15.93 -8.85
C THR A 144 6.74 -16.24 -7.43
N HIS A 145 5.87 -16.72 -6.54
CA HIS A 145 6.20 -16.93 -5.13
C HIS A 145 6.06 -18.39 -4.69
N HIS A 146 6.72 -18.69 -3.58
CA HIS A 146 6.72 -20.01 -2.96
C HIS A 146 5.42 -20.28 -2.18
N ASP A 147 5.14 -21.55 -1.95
CA ASP A 147 3.86 -22.04 -1.40
C ASP A 147 3.52 -21.43 -0.04
N LEU A 148 4.49 -21.28 0.85
CA LEU A 148 4.26 -20.67 2.17
C LEU A 148 3.78 -19.21 2.08
N PHE A 149 4.34 -18.43 1.14
CA PHE A 149 3.90 -17.06 0.90
C PHE A 149 2.47 -17.02 0.37
N MET A 150 2.14 -17.94 -0.55
CA MET A 150 0.78 -18.07 -1.06
C MET A 150 -0.22 -18.51 0.02
N ALA A 151 0.21 -19.35 0.98
CA ALA A 151 -0.61 -19.75 2.12
C ALA A 151 -1.03 -18.54 2.98
N GLU A 152 -0.10 -17.61 3.24
CA GLU A 152 -0.37 -16.37 3.97
C GLU A 152 -1.34 -15.46 3.20
N LEU A 153 -1.12 -15.28 1.89
CA LEU A 153 -2.01 -14.48 1.04
C LEU A 153 -3.43 -15.04 1.00
N TYR A 154 -3.60 -16.35 0.79
CA TYR A 154 -4.92 -16.99 0.84
C TYR A 154 -5.55 -16.88 2.23
N GLY A 155 -4.75 -16.98 3.29
CA GLY A 155 -5.21 -16.74 4.65
C GLY A 155 -5.74 -15.33 4.87
N TYR A 156 -5.05 -14.31 4.34
CA TYR A 156 -5.53 -12.93 4.40
C TYR A 156 -6.81 -12.71 3.61
N THR A 157 -6.92 -13.28 2.40
CA THR A 157 -8.14 -13.23 1.60
C THR A 157 -9.32 -13.91 2.32
N PHE A 158 -9.08 -15.09 2.91
CA PHE A 158 -10.07 -15.78 3.72
C PHE A 158 -10.59 -14.90 4.86
N PHE A 159 -9.70 -14.30 5.66
CA PHE A 159 -10.11 -13.43 6.77
C PHE A 159 -10.83 -12.18 6.28
N ALA A 160 -10.39 -11.58 5.17
CA ALA A 160 -11.06 -10.42 4.62
C ALA A 160 -12.49 -10.73 4.16
N LEU A 161 -12.71 -11.88 3.49
CA LEU A 161 -14.06 -12.34 3.14
C LEU A 161 -14.89 -12.65 4.39
N LEU A 162 -14.30 -13.33 5.39
CA LEU A 162 -14.98 -13.65 6.64
C LEU A 162 -15.50 -12.41 7.39
N PHE A 163 -14.77 -11.29 7.33
CA PHE A 163 -15.14 -10.07 8.06
C PHE A 163 -16.02 -9.11 7.25
N HIS A 164 -15.92 -9.12 5.92
CA HIS A 164 -16.56 -8.11 5.08
C HIS A 164 -17.57 -8.67 4.06
N ASP A 165 -17.54 -9.97 3.76
CA ASP A 165 -18.47 -10.63 2.83
C ASP A 165 -18.73 -12.09 3.23
N GLN A 166 -19.43 -12.29 4.35
CA GLN A 166 -19.67 -13.61 4.97
C GLN A 166 -20.46 -14.60 4.12
N TYR A 167 -21.18 -14.11 3.11
CA TYR A 167 -22.00 -14.95 2.23
C TYR A 167 -21.26 -15.34 0.95
N ASN A 168 -20.01 -14.87 0.79
CA ASN A 168 -19.21 -15.22 -0.37
C ASN A 168 -18.94 -16.73 -0.41
N GLN A 169 -19.34 -17.37 -1.51
CA GLN A 169 -19.18 -18.80 -1.71
C GLN A 169 -17.71 -19.24 -1.72
N ALA A 170 -16.78 -18.30 -1.95
CA ALA A 170 -15.35 -18.60 -2.02
C ALA A 170 -14.65 -18.64 -0.65
N ILE A 171 -15.29 -18.27 0.47
CA ILE A 171 -14.65 -18.27 1.81
C ILE A 171 -14.00 -19.62 2.11
N GLU A 172 -14.76 -20.70 2.01
CA GLU A 172 -14.27 -22.04 2.34
C GLU A 172 -13.17 -22.48 1.36
N GLN A 173 -13.25 -22.08 0.09
CA GLN A 173 -12.21 -22.36 -0.90
C GLN A 173 -10.86 -21.75 -0.49
N TYR A 174 -10.83 -20.48 -0.05
CA TYR A 174 -9.58 -19.83 0.38
C TYR A 174 -9.06 -20.38 1.71
N LEU A 175 -9.95 -20.77 2.62
CA LEU A 175 -9.57 -21.48 3.84
C LEU A 175 -8.82 -22.77 3.51
N PHE A 176 -9.40 -23.64 2.67
CA PHE A 176 -8.79 -24.93 2.36
C PHE A 176 -7.52 -24.79 1.52
N LYS A 177 -7.46 -23.84 0.58
CA LYS A 177 -6.21 -23.52 -0.15
C LYS A 177 -5.08 -23.11 0.79
N ALA A 178 -5.36 -22.25 1.77
CA ALA A 178 -4.36 -21.84 2.75
C ALA A 178 -3.88 -23.04 3.58
N LEU A 179 -4.81 -23.86 4.11
CA LEU A 179 -4.47 -25.05 4.90
C LEU A 179 -3.64 -26.06 4.11
N GLN A 180 -4.02 -26.35 2.86
CA GLN A 180 -3.29 -27.29 2.01
C GLN A 180 -1.82 -26.88 1.84
N LEU A 181 -1.56 -25.59 1.57
CA LEU A 181 -0.20 -25.08 1.43
C LEU A 181 0.56 -25.04 2.76
N TYR A 182 -0.13 -24.81 3.88
CA TYR A 182 0.50 -24.91 5.20
C TYR A 182 0.90 -26.34 5.56
N ILE A 183 0.10 -27.36 5.21
CA ILE A 183 0.41 -28.77 5.49
C ILE A 183 1.62 -29.24 4.69
N GLN A 184 1.73 -28.80 3.43
CA GLN A 184 2.87 -29.13 2.56
C GLN A 184 4.20 -28.59 3.09
N HIS A 185 4.19 -27.66 4.03
CA HIS A 185 5.38 -27.10 4.66
C HIS A 185 5.53 -27.53 6.12
N GLU A 186 6.71 -28.05 6.47
CA GLU A 186 7.08 -28.50 7.84
C GLU A 186 7.04 -27.39 8.92
N LYS A 187 6.76 -26.13 8.55
CA LYS A 187 6.70 -25.00 9.47
C LYS A 187 5.35 -24.94 10.19
N HIS A 188 5.16 -25.85 11.15
CA HIS A 188 3.97 -25.95 12.01
C HIS A 188 3.63 -24.65 12.77
N CYS A 189 4.59 -23.74 12.96
CA CYS A 189 4.35 -22.48 13.67
C CYS A 189 3.33 -21.56 12.96
N GLN A 190 3.39 -21.43 11.63
CA GLN A 190 2.46 -20.54 10.91
C GLN A 190 1.05 -21.14 10.84
N LEU A 191 0.95 -22.44 10.59
CA LEU A 191 -0.30 -23.17 10.68
C LEU A 191 -0.94 -23.01 12.07
N SER A 192 -0.16 -23.16 13.15
CA SER A 192 -0.67 -22.99 14.52
C SER A 192 -1.19 -21.57 14.79
N LYS A 193 -0.51 -20.54 14.27
CA LYS A 193 -0.93 -19.14 14.39
C LYS A 193 -2.21 -18.89 13.60
N PHE A 194 -2.30 -19.41 12.38
CA PHE A 194 -3.49 -19.33 11.54
C PHE A 194 -4.69 -20.00 12.22
N MET A 195 -4.52 -21.22 12.71
CA MET A 195 -5.57 -21.97 13.41
C MET A 195 -5.98 -21.29 14.73
N ALA A 196 -5.03 -20.73 15.48
CA ALA A 196 -5.36 -19.96 16.68
C ALA A 196 -6.21 -18.72 16.36
N LYS A 197 -5.87 -18.00 15.29
CA LYS A 197 -6.66 -16.85 14.82
C LYS A 197 -8.06 -17.29 14.34
N LEU A 198 -8.14 -18.40 13.61
CA LEU A 198 -9.41 -18.96 13.13
C LEU A 198 -10.32 -19.38 14.30
N LYS A 199 -9.76 -20.02 15.33
CA LYS A 199 -10.49 -20.45 16.53
C LYS A 199 -11.19 -19.28 17.22
N VAL A 200 -10.51 -18.14 17.31
CA VAL A 200 -11.06 -16.92 17.92
C VAL A 200 -12.09 -16.25 17.01
N SER A 201 -11.91 -16.35 15.69
CA SER A 201 -12.72 -15.60 14.73
C SER A 201 -14.03 -16.30 14.36
N HIS A 202 -14.03 -17.63 14.19
CA HIS A 202 -15.21 -18.37 13.76
C HIS A 202 -15.15 -19.87 14.11
N GLU A 203 -15.94 -20.29 15.10
CA GLU A 203 -15.90 -21.65 15.66
C GLU A 203 -16.28 -22.76 14.65
N ILE A 204 -17.32 -22.54 13.84
CA ILE A 204 -17.78 -23.56 12.86
C ILE A 204 -16.71 -23.82 11.79
N LEU A 205 -16.12 -22.77 11.22
CA LEU A 205 -15.05 -22.89 10.23
C LEU A 205 -13.76 -23.45 10.84
N TYR A 206 -13.50 -23.16 12.11
CA TYR A 206 -12.43 -23.81 12.86
C TYR A 206 -12.63 -25.32 12.97
N ALA A 207 -13.84 -25.78 13.33
CA ALA A 207 -14.14 -27.21 13.38
C ALA A 207 -13.98 -27.90 12.01
N LYS A 208 -14.44 -27.25 10.93
CA LYS A 208 -14.21 -27.74 9.56
C LYS A 208 -12.72 -27.84 9.21
N ALA A 209 -11.94 -26.81 9.56
CA ALA A 209 -10.50 -26.80 9.34
C ALA A 209 -9.77 -27.89 10.14
N GLN A 210 -10.20 -28.17 11.37
CA GLN A 210 -9.65 -29.27 12.17
C GLN A 210 -9.93 -30.63 11.52
N ASN A 211 -11.16 -30.87 11.06
CA ASN A 211 -11.50 -32.12 10.38
C ASN A 211 -10.64 -32.31 9.12
N PHE A 212 -10.49 -31.25 8.31
CA PHE A 212 -9.62 -31.28 7.13
C PHE A 212 -8.17 -31.62 7.48
N LEU A 213 -7.62 -31.06 8.57
CA LEU A 213 -6.25 -31.35 9.02
C LEU A 213 -6.06 -32.77 9.57
N LEU A 214 -7.13 -33.43 10.03
CA LEU A 214 -7.08 -34.82 10.49
C LEU A 214 -7.16 -35.83 9.33
N GLU A 215 -7.74 -35.42 8.20
CA GLU A 215 -7.91 -36.24 6.99
C GLU A 215 -6.75 -36.13 6.00
N ALA A 216 -5.89 -35.10 6.14
CA ALA A 216 -4.75 -34.80 5.28
C ALA A 216 -3.43 -35.41 5.78
#